data_AF-A0A7J8GGS0-F1
#
_entry.id   AF-A0A7J8GGS0-F1
#
_cell.length_a   1.000
_cell.length_b   1.000
_cell.length_c   1.000
_cell.angle_alpha   90.00
_cell.angle_beta   90.00
_cell.angle_gamma   90.00
#
_symmetry.space_group_name_H-M   'P 1'
#
loop_
_entity.id
_entity.type
_entity.pdbx_description
1 polymer ?
#
loop_
_entity_poly.entity_id
_entity_poly.type
_entity_poly.pdbx_seq_one_letter_code
_entity_poly.pdbx_strand_id
1 'polypeptide(L)'
;MEARSWAPRRQPCPPGIILLALASLLSCLLASSQAKVYSRCELARVLKDFGLEGYRGYTLADWICLAYFTSGFNTAAVDHEADGSTNNGIFQISSRKWCKNFTPNVPNQCQMYCSDLLNPNLKDTVICAMKIIQEPQGLSSWEAWRHHCQGKDLRDWVDGCDF
;
A
#
# COMPACT_ATOMS: atom_id res chain seq x y z
N MET A 1 -14.76 51.04 45.51
CA MET A 1 -14.52 49.72 44.89
C MET A 1 -13.74 49.98 43.62
N GLU A 2 -12.43 49.79 43.61
CA GLU A 2 -11.63 49.86 42.38
C GLU A 2 -11.26 48.44 41.96
N ALA A 3 -11.72 48.06 40.77
CA ALA A 3 -11.47 46.74 40.18
C ALA A 3 -10.03 46.69 39.67
N ARG A 4 -9.22 45.76 40.21
CA ARG A 4 -7.89 45.46 39.68
C ARG A 4 -8.05 44.72 38.35
N SER A 5 -7.68 45.37 37.25
CA SER A 5 -7.57 44.73 35.94
C SER A 5 -6.33 43.85 35.89
N TRP A 6 -6.52 42.55 35.65
CA TRP A 6 -5.42 41.60 35.44
C TRP A 6 -5.13 41.52 33.95
N ALA A 7 -4.06 42.18 33.49
CA ALA A 7 -3.55 41.98 32.14
C ALA A 7 -2.78 40.65 32.07
N PRO A 8 -3.06 39.74 31.12
CA PRO A 8 -2.29 38.51 30.96
C PRO A 8 -0.87 38.87 30.51
N ARG A 9 0.14 38.48 31.29
CA ARG A 9 1.54 38.59 30.84
C ARG A 9 1.75 37.65 29.66
N ARG A 10 1.99 38.21 28.48
CA ARG A 10 2.51 37.44 27.34
C ARG A 10 3.96 37.10 27.64
N GLN A 11 4.21 35.87 28.08
CA GLN A 11 5.57 35.33 28.13
C GLN A 11 5.98 34.95 26.70
N PRO A 12 7.04 35.53 26.13
CA PRO A 12 7.57 35.07 24.86
C PRO A 12 8.16 33.68 25.05
N CYS A 13 7.74 32.72 24.22
CA CYS A 13 8.31 31.38 24.21
C CYS A 13 9.82 31.47 23.96
N PRO A 14 10.66 30.81 24.76
CA PRO A 14 12.10 30.76 24.53
C PRO A 14 12.37 30.21 23.12
N PRO A 15 13.30 30.80 22.36
CA PRO A 15 13.61 30.36 20.99
C PRO A 15 14.00 28.88 20.92
N GLY A 16 14.58 28.33 22.00
CA GLY A 16 14.90 26.90 22.11
C GLY A 16 13.68 25.98 22.15
N ILE A 17 12.55 26.39 22.74
CA ILE A 17 11.33 25.57 22.75
C ILE A 17 10.72 25.50 21.35
N ILE A 18 10.76 26.60 20.61
CA ILE A 18 10.29 26.66 19.22
C ILE A 18 11.19 25.78 18.33
N LEU A 19 12.51 25.85 18.51
CA LEU A 19 13.46 25.02 17.74
C LEU A 19 13.26 23.52 17.98
N LEU A 20 13.05 23.12 19.24
CA LEU A 20 12.80 21.73 19.62
C LEU A 20 11.44 21.23 19.10
N ALA A 21 10.41 22.07 19.13
CA ALA A 21 9.10 21.75 18.56
C ALA A 21 9.21 21.58 17.03
N LEU A 22 9.92 22.48 16.34
CA LEU A 22 10.15 22.38 14.89
C LEU A 22 10.99 21.15 14.52
N ALA A 23 12.02 20.82 15.30
CA ALA A 23 12.82 19.60 15.09
C ALA A 23 12.01 18.32 15.31
N SER A 24 11.12 18.31 16.31
CA SER A 24 10.18 17.20 16.56
C SER A 24 9.16 17.05 15.41
N LEU A 25 8.58 18.16 14.94
CA LEU A 25 7.70 18.20 13.77
C LEU A 25 8.40 17.71 12.48
N LEU A 26 9.65 18.15 12.23
CA LEU A 26 10.45 17.66 11.09
C LEU A 26 10.76 16.16 11.20
N SER A 27 10.99 15.65 12.41
CA SER A 27 11.26 14.22 12.63
C SER A 27 10.01 13.36 12.38
N CYS A 28 8.81 13.85 12.70
CA CYS A 28 7.55 13.18 12.35
C CYS A 28 7.22 13.23 10.85
N LEU A 29 7.74 14.23 10.11
CA LEU A 29 7.60 14.32 8.66
C LEU A 29 8.50 13.31 7.92
N LEU A 30 9.54 12.80 8.57
CA LEU A 30 10.37 11.69 8.08
C LEU A 30 9.70 10.36 8.42
N ALA A 31 8.45 10.16 8.00
CA ALA A 31 7.93 8.82 7.81
C ALA A 31 8.72 8.20 6.66
N SER A 32 9.86 7.60 6.97
CA SER A 32 10.66 6.86 6.00
C SER A 32 9.74 5.82 5.36
N SER A 33 9.41 6.01 4.08
CA SER A 33 8.80 4.96 3.25
C SER A 33 9.86 3.88 3.08
N GLN A 34 9.99 3.03 4.09
CA GLN A 34 11.05 2.04 4.14
C GLN A 34 10.68 0.97 3.12
N ALA A 35 11.24 1.01 1.92
CA ALA A 35 10.95 0.01 0.89
C ALA A 35 11.11 -1.40 1.47
N LYS A 36 10.09 -2.24 1.33
CA LYS A 36 10.07 -3.58 1.90
C LYS A 36 9.94 -4.62 0.79
N VAL A 37 10.82 -5.61 0.83
CA VAL A 37 10.66 -6.85 0.06
C VAL A 37 10.27 -7.93 1.06
N TYR A 38 9.05 -8.44 0.94
CA TYR A 38 8.58 -9.52 1.80
C TYR A 38 9.24 -10.85 1.44
N SER A 39 9.48 -11.70 2.43
CA SER A 39 9.70 -13.12 2.16
C SER A 39 8.37 -13.83 1.84
N ARG A 40 8.43 -14.99 1.17
CA ARG A 40 7.25 -15.78 0.76
C ARG A 40 6.29 -16.04 1.93
N CYS A 41 6.78 -16.62 3.02
CA CYS A 41 5.92 -16.98 4.15
C CYS A 41 5.51 -15.79 5.02
N GLU A 42 6.35 -14.75 5.10
CA GLU A 42 5.97 -13.51 5.77
C GLU A 42 4.79 -12.84 5.05
N LEU A 43 4.84 -12.76 3.72
CA LEU A 43 3.73 -12.25 2.93
C LEU A 43 2.48 -13.13 3.08
N ALA A 44 2.65 -14.46 3.04
CA ALA A 44 1.55 -15.40 3.24
C ALA A 44 0.82 -15.15 4.57
N ARG A 45 1.56 -15.01 5.68
CA ARG A 45 0.96 -14.68 6.98
C ARG A 45 0.21 -13.35 6.95
N VAL A 46 0.84 -12.30 6.41
CA VAL A 46 0.20 -10.97 6.34
C VAL A 46 -1.08 -10.99 5.50
N LEU A 47 -1.06 -11.62 4.33
CA LEU A 47 -2.25 -11.70 3.46
C LEU A 47 -3.35 -12.58 4.07
N LYS A 48 -2.98 -13.62 4.81
CA LYS A 48 -3.92 -14.42 5.61
C LYS A 48 -4.57 -13.59 6.71
N ASP A 49 -3.80 -12.80 7.45
CA ASP A 49 -4.29 -11.90 8.50
C ASP A 49 -5.25 -10.83 7.95
N PHE A 50 -5.05 -10.41 6.69
CA PHE A 50 -5.99 -9.54 5.99
C PHE A 50 -7.23 -10.27 5.43
N GLY A 51 -7.34 -11.59 5.59
CA GLY A 51 -8.50 -12.38 5.20
C GLY A 51 -8.56 -12.72 3.70
N LEU A 52 -7.42 -12.77 3.01
CA LEU A 52 -7.37 -13.14 1.59
C LEU A 52 -7.47 -14.65 1.33
N GLU A 53 -7.26 -15.49 2.35
CA GLU A 53 -7.45 -16.94 2.23
C GLU A 53 -8.92 -17.29 1.96
N GLY A 54 -9.20 -17.80 0.76
CA GLY A 54 -10.56 -18.16 0.31
C GLY A 54 -11.38 -16.97 -0.21
N TYR A 55 -10.86 -15.74 -0.19
CA TYR A 55 -11.61 -14.58 -0.65
C TYR A 55 -11.91 -14.71 -2.15
N ARG A 56 -13.21 -14.68 -2.48
CA ARG A 56 -13.73 -14.89 -3.86
C ARG A 56 -13.31 -16.24 -4.47
N GLY A 57 -13.00 -17.24 -3.63
CA GLY A 57 -12.61 -18.59 -4.07
C GLY A 57 -11.13 -18.74 -4.42
N TYR A 58 -10.30 -17.71 -4.20
CA TYR A 58 -8.86 -17.78 -4.40
C TYR A 58 -8.14 -18.20 -3.13
N THR A 59 -7.16 -19.09 -3.28
CA THR A 59 -6.33 -19.58 -2.19
C THR A 59 -5.26 -18.56 -1.83
N LEU A 60 -4.64 -18.69 -0.67
CA LEU A 60 -3.50 -17.86 -0.30
C LEU A 60 -2.35 -18.00 -1.31
N ALA A 61 -2.13 -19.21 -1.85
CA ALA A 61 -1.13 -19.49 -2.86
C ALA A 61 -1.33 -18.69 -4.16
N ASP A 62 -2.58 -18.45 -4.57
CA ASP A 62 -2.88 -17.58 -5.73
C ASP A 62 -2.34 -16.17 -5.54
N TRP A 63 -2.55 -15.59 -4.35
CA TRP A 63 -2.10 -14.25 -4.01
C TRP A 63 -0.58 -14.13 -3.92
N ILE A 64 0.08 -15.16 -3.36
CA ILE A 64 1.54 -15.20 -3.28
C ILE A 64 2.15 -15.38 -4.67
N CYS A 65 1.60 -16.24 -5.52
CA CYS A 65 2.03 -16.36 -6.91
C CYS A 65 1.88 -15.03 -7.66
N LEU A 66 0.72 -14.36 -7.53
CA LEU A 66 0.50 -13.03 -8.12
C LEU A 66 1.58 -12.03 -7.67
N ALA A 67 1.80 -11.88 -6.37
CA ALA A 67 2.75 -10.91 -5.82
C ALA A 67 4.19 -11.17 -6.31
N TYR A 68 4.57 -12.44 -6.44
CA TYR A 68 5.89 -12.80 -6.95
C TYR A 68 6.07 -12.37 -8.41
N PHE A 69 5.13 -12.76 -9.29
CA PHE A 69 5.27 -12.48 -10.73
C PHE A 69 4.97 -11.04 -11.12
N THR A 70 4.35 -10.26 -10.24
CA THR A 70 4.14 -8.82 -10.48
C THR A 70 5.30 -7.97 -9.98
N SER A 71 5.84 -8.24 -8.78
CA SER A 71 6.80 -7.33 -8.14
C SER A 71 8.00 -8.01 -7.50
N GLY A 72 8.08 -9.33 -7.50
CA GLY A 72 9.06 -10.06 -6.69
C GLY A 72 8.91 -9.78 -5.19
N PHE A 73 7.68 -9.56 -4.72
CA PHE A 73 7.35 -9.20 -3.34
C PHE A 73 7.80 -7.81 -2.86
N ASN A 74 8.24 -6.94 -3.79
CA ASN A 74 8.68 -5.58 -3.47
C ASN A 74 7.49 -4.61 -3.36
N THR A 75 7.25 -4.06 -2.16
CA THR A 75 6.18 -3.08 -1.95
C THR A 75 6.44 -1.74 -2.62
N ALA A 76 7.69 -1.41 -2.95
CA ALA A 76 8.06 -0.16 -3.59
C ALA A 76 8.23 -0.29 -5.12
N ALA A 77 7.83 -1.42 -5.71
CA ALA A 77 7.93 -1.63 -7.16
C ALA A 77 7.04 -0.64 -7.92
N VAL A 78 7.62 0.04 -8.90
CA VAL A 78 6.92 0.92 -9.82
C VAL A 78 7.39 0.59 -11.23
N ASP A 79 6.42 0.32 -12.10
CA ASP A 79 6.66 0.13 -13.53
C ASP A 79 5.96 1.23 -14.33
N HIS A 80 6.57 1.61 -15.46
CA HIS A 80 6.14 2.73 -16.29
C HIS A 80 5.70 2.24 -17.67
N GLU A 81 4.43 2.45 -17.98
CA GLU A 81 3.84 2.08 -19.25
C GLU A 81 4.11 3.14 -20.33
N ALA A 82 4.07 2.72 -21.60
CA ALA A 82 4.32 3.61 -22.73
C ALA A 82 3.33 4.79 -22.84
N ASP A 83 2.13 4.67 -22.26
CA ASP A 83 1.13 5.75 -22.24
C ASP A 83 1.31 6.73 -21.07
N GLY A 84 2.36 6.55 -20.26
CA GLY A 84 2.67 7.37 -19.09
C GLY A 84 1.92 6.97 -17.82
N SER A 85 1.09 5.93 -17.85
CA SER A 85 0.52 5.34 -16.63
C SER A 85 1.58 4.54 -15.86
N THR A 86 1.31 4.29 -14.57
CA THR A 86 2.20 3.50 -13.71
C THR A 86 1.47 2.28 -13.15
N ASN A 87 2.20 1.19 -12.95
CA ASN A 87 1.78 0.05 -12.16
C ASN A 87 2.52 0.10 -10.82
N ASN A 88 1.79 -0.01 -9.70
CA ASN A 88 2.30 0.42 -8.39
C ASN A 88 2.17 -0.69 -7.34
N GLY A 89 3.25 -0.84 -6.57
CA GLY A 89 3.30 -1.65 -5.36
C GLY A 89 3.38 -3.15 -5.62
N ILE A 90 3.16 -3.91 -4.55
CA ILE A 90 3.39 -5.37 -4.53
C ILE A 90 2.51 -6.14 -5.53
N PHE A 91 1.35 -5.58 -5.89
CA PHE A 91 0.44 -6.16 -6.89
C PHE A 91 0.43 -5.37 -8.21
N GLN A 92 1.33 -4.42 -8.44
CA GLN A 92 1.41 -3.66 -9.69
C GLN A 92 0.05 -3.08 -10.14
N ILE A 93 -0.65 -2.41 -9.23
CA ILE A 93 -1.98 -1.86 -9.48
C ILE A 93 -1.87 -0.61 -10.37
N SER A 94 -2.60 -0.60 -11.48
CA SER A 94 -2.48 0.41 -12.54
C SER A 94 -3.17 1.75 -12.21
N SER A 95 -2.46 2.84 -12.46
CA SER A 95 -2.95 4.22 -12.36
C SER A 95 -3.96 4.58 -13.46
N ARG A 96 -4.16 3.73 -14.48
CA ARG A 96 -5.16 3.97 -15.54
C ARG A 96 -6.59 3.96 -15.01
N LYS A 97 -6.84 3.18 -13.96
CA LYS A 97 -8.19 2.93 -13.43
C LYS A 97 -8.27 3.00 -11.91
N TRP A 98 -7.27 2.50 -11.19
CA TRP A 98 -7.46 2.12 -9.78
C TRP A 98 -7.00 3.17 -8.79
N CYS A 99 -5.86 3.79 -9.01
CA CYS A 99 -5.34 4.89 -8.18
C CYS A 99 -5.08 6.13 -9.03
N LYS A 100 -4.88 7.29 -8.41
CA LYS A 100 -4.48 8.52 -9.11
C LYS A 100 -3.06 8.95 -8.77
N ASN A 101 -2.40 9.52 -9.77
CA ASN A 101 -1.23 10.38 -9.58
C ASN A 101 -1.70 11.85 -9.63
N PHE A 102 -0.80 12.78 -9.94
CA PHE A 102 -1.15 14.18 -10.22
C PHE A 102 -1.81 14.39 -11.59
N THR A 103 -2.03 13.32 -12.36
CA THR A 103 -2.72 13.35 -13.65
C THR A 103 -4.21 13.67 -13.46
N PRO A 104 -4.75 14.70 -14.12
CA PRO A 104 -6.17 15.02 -14.02
C PRO A 104 -7.04 13.97 -14.72
N ASN A 105 -8.31 13.87 -14.31
CA ASN A 105 -9.36 13.11 -14.99
C ASN A 105 -9.18 11.57 -15.08
N VAL A 106 -8.49 10.94 -14.13
CA VAL A 106 -8.45 9.47 -14.01
C VAL A 106 -9.61 8.94 -13.15
N PRO A 107 -10.16 7.72 -13.42
CA PRO A 107 -11.30 7.18 -12.69
C PRO A 107 -11.07 7.03 -11.18
N ASN A 108 -9.84 6.68 -10.76
CA ASN A 108 -9.42 6.50 -9.37
C ASN A 108 -10.39 5.64 -8.54
N GLN A 109 -10.67 4.42 -9.01
CA GLN A 109 -11.69 3.56 -8.43
C GLN A 109 -11.41 3.21 -6.95
N CYS A 110 -10.16 3.08 -6.52
CA CYS A 110 -9.80 2.83 -5.12
C CYS A 110 -9.73 4.11 -4.28
N GLN A 111 -9.99 5.28 -4.87
CA GLN A 111 -10.06 6.57 -4.18
C GLN A 111 -8.79 6.96 -3.39
N MET A 112 -7.62 6.69 -3.96
CA MET A 112 -6.33 6.86 -3.28
C MET A 112 -5.22 7.34 -4.23
N TYR A 113 -4.12 7.83 -3.67
CA TYR A 113 -2.94 8.12 -4.48
C TYR A 113 -2.18 6.83 -4.77
N CYS A 114 -1.55 6.72 -5.94
CA CYS A 114 -0.76 5.53 -6.26
C CYS A 114 0.48 5.39 -5.34
N SER A 115 0.94 6.49 -4.74
CA SER A 115 1.99 6.46 -3.70
C SER A 115 1.57 5.69 -2.46
N ASP A 116 0.28 5.64 -2.13
CA ASP A 116 -0.24 4.92 -0.96
C ASP A 116 -0.03 3.41 -1.11
N LEU A 117 -0.02 2.92 -2.36
CA LEU A 117 0.23 1.52 -2.71
C LEU A 117 1.70 1.11 -2.55
N LEU A 118 2.61 2.08 -2.37
CA LEU A 118 4.03 1.83 -2.14
C LEU A 118 4.37 1.60 -0.66
N ASN A 119 3.36 1.72 0.21
CA ASN A 119 3.52 1.56 1.65
C ASN A 119 3.87 0.09 1.99
N PRO A 120 4.87 -0.13 2.86
CA PRO A 120 5.17 -1.46 3.40
C PRO A 120 3.98 -2.11 4.13
N ASN A 121 3.15 -1.28 4.77
CA ASN A 121 1.89 -1.75 5.32
C ASN A 121 0.89 -1.98 4.19
N LEU A 122 0.56 -3.25 3.95
CA LEU A 122 -0.24 -3.67 2.80
C LEU A 122 -1.74 -3.40 2.94
N LYS A 123 -2.23 -2.79 4.01
CA LYS A 123 -3.68 -2.60 4.25
C LYS A 123 -4.40 -1.97 3.06
N ASP A 124 -3.90 -0.82 2.61
CA ASP A 124 -4.49 -0.04 1.52
C ASP A 124 -4.39 -0.78 0.18
N THR A 125 -3.25 -1.42 -0.06
CA THR A 125 -3.00 -2.28 -1.22
C THR A 125 -3.95 -3.48 -1.28
N VAL A 126 -4.18 -4.16 -0.15
CA VAL A 126 -5.10 -5.31 -0.07
C VAL A 126 -6.55 -4.87 -0.28
N ILE A 127 -6.98 -3.76 0.32
CA ILE A 127 -8.33 -3.22 0.11
C ILE A 127 -8.57 -2.93 -1.39
N CYS A 128 -7.62 -2.30 -2.06
CA CYS A 128 -7.74 -2.02 -3.48
C CYS A 128 -7.75 -3.32 -4.31
N ALA A 129 -6.86 -4.28 -4.03
CA ALA A 129 -6.85 -5.58 -4.71
C ALA A 129 -8.17 -6.36 -4.54
N MET A 130 -8.75 -6.36 -3.32
CA MET A 130 -10.05 -6.95 -3.06
C MET A 130 -11.17 -6.29 -3.87
N LYS A 131 -11.09 -4.98 -4.10
CA LYS A 131 -12.02 -4.26 -4.98
C LYS A 131 -11.86 -4.68 -6.44
N ILE A 132 -10.62 -4.83 -6.92
CA ILE A 132 -10.33 -5.23 -8.31
C ILE A 132 -10.94 -6.59 -8.63
N ILE A 133 -10.77 -7.58 -7.76
CA ILE A 133 -11.25 -8.96 -8.03
C ILE A 133 -12.77 -9.14 -7.87
N GLN A 134 -13.50 -8.08 -7.51
CA GLN A 134 -14.96 -8.06 -7.61
C GLN A 134 -15.41 -7.91 -9.07
N GLU A 135 -14.55 -7.39 -9.95
CA GLU A 135 -14.80 -7.37 -11.40
C GLU A 135 -14.93 -8.81 -11.95
N PRO A 136 -15.65 -9.03 -13.06
CA PRO A 136 -15.91 -10.36 -13.62
C PRO A 136 -14.67 -11.21 -13.89
N GLN A 137 -13.51 -10.58 -14.13
CA GLN A 137 -12.26 -11.28 -14.43
C GLN A 137 -11.55 -11.85 -13.19
N GLY A 138 -11.90 -11.39 -11.98
CA GLY A 138 -11.20 -11.79 -10.75
C GLY A 138 -9.70 -11.52 -10.82
N LEU A 139 -8.87 -12.49 -10.39
CA LEU A 139 -7.40 -12.41 -10.51
C LEU A 139 -6.90 -12.40 -11.97
N SER A 140 -7.73 -12.81 -12.94
CA SER A 140 -7.38 -12.73 -14.36
C SER A 140 -7.26 -11.29 -14.86
N SER A 141 -7.64 -10.29 -14.05
CA SER A 141 -7.34 -8.87 -14.30
C SER A 141 -5.83 -8.60 -14.38
N TRP A 142 -5.00 -9.44 -13.74
CA TRP A 142 -3.55 -9.37 -13.82
C TRP A 142 -3.01 -10.34 -14.86
N GLU A 143 -2.34 -9.79 -15.88
CA GLU A 143 -1.69 -10.58 -16.92
C GLU A 143 -0.63 -11.53 -16.37
N ALA A 144 0.17 -11.06 -15.42
CA ALA A 144 1.17 -11.89 -14.74
C ALA A 144 0.54 -13.14 -14.09
N TRP A 145 -0.62 -13.01 -13.45
CA TRP A 145 -1.32 -14.15 -12.85
C TRP A 145 -1.86 -15.11 -13.92
N ARG A 146 -2.44 -14.59 -15.01
CA ARG A 146 -2.91 -15.45 -16.13
C ARG A 146 -1.79 -16.30 -16.72
N HIS A 147 -0.62 -15.72 -16.95
CA HIS A 147 0.49 -16.43 -17.60
C HIS A 147 1.28 -17.34 -16.66
N HIS A 148 1.39 -16.96 -15.39
CA HIS A 148 2.30 -17.64 -14.47
C HIS A 148 1.61 -18.47 -13.38
N CYS A 149 0.35 -18.22 -13.06
CA CYS A 149 -0.34 -18.83 -11.91
C CYS A 149 -1.60 -19.60 -12.32
N GLN A 150 -2.40 -19.06 -13.23
CA GLN A 150 -3.70 -19.63 -13.59
C GLN A 150 -3.60 -21.07 -14.08
N GLY A 151 -4.43 -21.95 -13.49
CA GLY A 151 -4.54 -23.36 -13.90
C GLY A 151 -3.34 -24.22 -13.50
N LYS A 152 -2.43 -23.72 -12.67
CA LYS A 152 -1.27 -24.48 -12.16
C LYS A 152 -1.53 -24.98 -10.74
N ASP A 153 -0.77 -26.00 -10.34
CA ASP A 153 -0.65 -26.36 -8.93
C ASP A 153 0.23 -25.31 -8.24
N LEU A 154 -0.35 -24.62 -7.25
CA LEU A 154 0.29 -23.52 -6.54
C LEU A 154 0.68 -23.87 -5.10
N ARG A 155 0.52 -25.13 -4.67
CA ARG A 155 0.75 -25.54 -3.26
C ARG A 155 2.12 -25.11 -2.72
N ASP A 156 3.17 -25.19 -3.55
CA ASP A 156 4.54 -24.82 -3.19
C ASP A 156 4.68 -23.35 -2.75
N TRP A 157 3.76 -22.46 -3.16
CA TRP A 157 3.79 -21.05 -2.75
C TRP A 157 3.52 -20.85 -1.27
N VAL A 158 2.86 -21.80 -0.60
CA VAL A 158 2.57 -21.75 0.84
C VAL A 158 3.12 -22.94 1.61
N ASP A 159 3.77 -23.88 0.93
CA ASP A 159 4.40 -25.03 1.57
C ASP A 159 5.50 -24.59 2.56
N GLY A 160 5.54 -25.23 3.73
CA GLY A 160 6.47 -24.92 4.82
C GLY A 160 6.27 -23.56 5.50
N CYS A 161 5.15 -22.85 5.26
CA CYS A 161 4.85 -21.62 5.98
C CYS A 161 4.10 -21.89 7.29
N ASP A 162 4.65 -21.37 8.40
CA ASP A 162 3.96 -21.37 9.69
C ASP A 162 2.97 -20.20 9.74
N PHE A 163 1.70 -20.48 10.05
CA PHE A 163 0.64 -19.48 10.17
C PHE A 163 0.33 -19.19 11.63
#